data_AF-A0A1X7SKM4-F1
#
_entry.id   AF-A0A1X7SKM4-F1
#
_cell.length_a   1.000
_cell.length_b   1.000
_cell.length_c   1.000
_cell.angle_alpha   90.00
_cell.angle_beta   90.00
_cell.angle_gamma   90.00
#
_symmetry.space_group_name_H-M   'P 1'
#
loop_
_entity.id
_entity.type
_entity.pdbx_description
1 polymer ?
#
loop_
_entity_poly.entity_id
_entity_poly.type
_entity_poly.pdbx_seq_one_letter_code
_entity_poly.pdbx_strand_id
1 'polypeptide(L)' 'MSSFSPQRDLLADLVSTQSPNKAHLRKIHHFKDFLDKIFILDPSKRLSINQALQHPFIIEKLD' A
#
# COMPACT_ATOMS: atom_id res chain seq x y z
N MET A 1 21.71 -2.88 -21.03
CA MET A 1 20.44 -2.47 -20.41
C MET A 1 20.51 -2.89 -18.95
N SER A 2 20.84 -1.96 -18.05
CA SER A 2 20.89 -2.22 -16.61
C SER A 2 19.45 -2.41 -16.11
N SER A 3 19.12 -3.58 -15.57
CA SER A 3 17.82 -3.82 -14.93
C SER A 3 17.90 -3.38 -13.47
N PHE A 4 16.96 -2.55 -13.03
CA PHE A 4 16.82 -2.18 -11.62
C PHE A 4 15.79 -3.11 -10.98
N SER A 5 16.21 -3.90 -10.00
CA SER A 5 15.30 -4.68 -9.15
C SER A 5 14.72 -3.79 -8.03
N PRO A 6 13.46 -3.97 -7.62
CA PRO A 6 12.92 -3.31 -6.44
C PRO A 6 13.76 -3.65 -5.21
N GLN A 7 14.31 -2.63 -4.54
CA GLN A 7 15.20 -2.83 -3.38
C GLN A 7 14.51 -2.70 -2.03
N ARG A 8 13.29 -2.17 -1.99
CA ARG A 8 12.55 -1.95 -0.74
C ARG A 8 11.33 -2.85 -0.64
N ASP A 9 11.23 -3.55 0.49
CA ASP A 9 10.04 -4.28 0.88
C ASP A 9 9.17 -3.41 1.78
N LEU A 10 8.18 -2.75 1.16
CA LEU A 10 7.27 -1.87 1.87
C LEU A 10 6.43 -2.60 2.92
N LEU A 11 6.12 -3.90 2.74
CA LEU A 11 5.39 -4.66 3.76
C LEU A 11 6.26 -4.89 4.99
N ALA A 12 7.51 -5.26 4.79
CA ALA A 12 8.45 -5.45 5.90
C ALA A 12 8.64 -4.16 6.71
N ASP A 13 8.71 -3.01 6.03
CA ASP A 13 8.81 -1.69 6.68
C ASP A 13 7.53 -1.31 7.47
N LEU A 14 6.36 -1.73 6.98
CA LEU A 14 5.06 -1.37 7.59
C LEU A 14 4.64 -2.30 8.72
N VAL A 15 5.11 -3.56 8.73
CA VAL A 15 4.81 -4.52 9.79
C VAL A 15 5.78 -4.30 10.95
N SER A 16 5.33 -3.59 11.98
CA SER A 16 6.05 -3.50 13.26
C SER A 16 6.11 -4.86 13.95
N THR A 17 7.14 -5.08 14.77
CA THR A 17 7.39 -6.35 15.49
C THR A 17 6.30 -6.74 16.51
N GLN A 18 5.37 -5.84 16.84
CA GLN A 18 4.19 -6.18 17.64
C GLN A 18 3.21 -7.01 16.82
N SER A 19 3.00 -8.27 17.21
CA SER A 19 2.08 -9.24 16.61
C SER A 19 0.74 -8.59 16.21
N PRO A 20 0.58 -8.21 14.94
CA PRO A 20 -0.59 -7.44 14.54
C PRO A 20 -1.81 -8.37 14.53
N ASN A 21 -2.89 -7.94 15.19
CA ASN A 21 -4.18 -8.63 15.09
C ASN A 21 -4.57 -8.77 13.61
N LYS A 22 -5.32 -9.82 13.22
CA LYS A 22 -5.64 -10.11 11.80
C LYS A 22 -6.30 -8.93 11.08
N ALA A 23 -7.12 -8.13 11.77
CA ALA A 23 -7.69 -6.90 11.23
C ALA A 23 -6.63 -5.85 10.88
N HIS A 24 -5.64 -5.69 11.75
CA HIS A 24 -4.54 -4.74 11.57
C HIS A 24 -3.64 -5.15 10.38
N LEU A 25 -3.35 -6.45 10.23
CA LEU A 25 -2.63 -6.98 9.07
C LEU A 25 -3.35 -6.68 7.75
N ARG A 26 -4.67 -6.92 7.70
CA ARG A 26 -5.47 -6.59 6.50
C ARG A 26 -5.37 -5.11 6.17
N LYS A 27 -5.44 -4.24 7.18
CA LYS A 27 -5.31 -2.79 6.98
C LYS A 27 -3.93 -2.39 6.48
N ILE A 28 -2.86 -3.01 7.00
CA ILE A 28 -1.48 -2.80 6.50
C ILE A 28 -1.35 -3.24 5.05
N HIS A 29 -1.93 -4.38 4.66
CA HIS A 29 -1.95 -4.82 3.28
C HIS A 29 -2.68 -3.84 2.36
N HIS A 30 -3.86 -3.35 2.77
CA HIS A 30 -4.58 -2.32 2.03
C HIS A 30 -3.79 -1.01 1.95
N PHE A 31 -3.06 -0.65 3.00
CA PHE A 31 -2.20 0.54 2.99
C PHE A 31 -1.04 0.39 2.00
N LYS A 32 -0.36 -0.76 2.01
CA LYS A 32 0.71 -1.06 1.05
C LYS A 32 0.22 -0.96 -0.39
N ASP A 33 -0.92 -1.58 -0.70
CA ASP A 33 -1.50 -1.53 -2.05
C ASP A 33 -1.89 -0.10 -2.47
N PHE A 34 -2.37 0.70 -1.51
CA PHE A 34 -2.67 2.12 -1.75
C PHE A 34 -1.40 2.90 -2.11
N LEU A 35 -0.32 2.74 -1.34
CA LEU A 35 0.96 3.40 -1.59
C LEU A 35 1.60 2.96 -2.91
N ASP A 36 1.52 1.67 -3.25
CA ASP A 36 2.03 1.15 -4.53
C ASP A 36 1.36 1.84 -5.72
N LYS A 37 0.05 2.12 -5.64
CA LYS A 37 -0.70 2.80 -6.69
C LYS A 37 -0.45 4.31 -6.73
N ILE A 38 -0.04 4.92 -5.62
CA ILE A 38 0.33 6.35 -5.56
C ILE A 38 1.75 6.57 -6.08
N PHE A 39 2.69 5.70 -5.72
CA PHE A 39 4.12 5.84 -6.02
C PHE A 39 4.54 5.19 -7.34
N ILE A 40 3.60 4.92 -8.25
CA ILE A 40 3.92 4.52 -9.63
C ILE A 40 4.79 5.60 -10.27
N LEU A 41 5.90 5.19 -10.88
CA LEU A 41 6.87 6.08 -11.51
C LEU A 41 6.23 6.93 -12.61
N ASP A 42 5.42 6.29 -13.45
CA ASP A 42 4.63 6.93 -14.49
C ASP A 42 3.40 7.65 -13.88
N PRO A 43 3.35 8.99 -13.91
CA PRO A 43 2.25 9.75 -13.31
C PRO A 43 0.90 9.49 -13.98
N SER A 44 0.88 9.13 -15.27
CA SER A 44 -0.37 8.84 -16.00
C SER A 44 -1.02 7.53 -15.56
N LYS A 45 -0.25 6.65 -14.91
CA LYS A 45 -0.72 5.37 -14.36
C LYS A 45 -1.01 5.43 -12.87
N ARG A 46 -0.71 6.55 -12.20
CA ARG A 46 -0.99 6.71 -10.77
C ARG A 46 -2.49 6.69 -10.49
N LEU A 47 -2.82 6.30 -9.27
CA LEU A 47 -4.16 6.36 -8.73
C LEU A 47 -4.73 7.78 -8.83
N SER A 48 -5.89 7.94 -9.46
CA SER A 48 -6.61 9.22 -9.43
C SER A 48 -7.17 9.52 -8.05
N ILE A 49 -7.45 10.79 -7.76
CA ILE A 49 -8.02 11.22 -6.46
C ILE A 49 -9.35 10.50 -6.17
N ASN A 50 -10.22 10.37 -7.17
CA ASN A 50 -11.51 9.69 -7.00
C ASN A 50 -11.33 8.20 -6.67
N GLN A 51 -10.41 7.52 -7.35
CA GLN A 51 -10.09 6.12 -7.03
C GLN A 51 -9.41 5.99 -5.67
N ALA A 52 -8.64 6.99 -5.25
CA ALA A 52 -7.99 7.01 -3.95
C ALA A 52 -9.02 7.09 -2.82
N LEU A 53 -10.00 7.99 -2.94
CA LEU A 53 -11.12 8.10 -2.00
C LEU A 53 -11.95 6.82 -1.91
N GLN A 54 -12.00 6.05 -3.01
CA GLN A 54 -12.71 4.78 -3.09
C GLN A 54 -11.86 3.55 -2.68
N HIS A 55 -10.63 3.75 -2.21
CA HIS A 55 -9.74 2.65 -1.87
C HIS A 55 -10.18 1.93 -0.59
N PRO A 56 -10.08 0.58 -0.49
CA PRO A 56 -10.40 -0.17 0.73
C PRO A 56 -9.65 0.34 1.97
N PHE A 57 -8.41 0.83 1.78
CA PHE A 57 -7.66 1.47 2.86
C PHE A 57 -8.39 2.69 3.46
N ILE A 58 -9.15 3.46 2.68
CA ILE A 58 -9.86 4.64 3.16
C ILE A 58 -11.27 4.27 3.67
N ILE A 59 -11.99 3.39 2.96
CA ILE A 59 -13.40 3.12 3.26
C ILE A 59 -13.59 2.07 4.35
N GLU A 60 -12.77 1.03 4.38
CA GLU A 60 -12.97 -0.09 5.30
C GLU A 60 -12.69 0.32 6.74
N LYS A 61 -13.59 -0.01 7.67
CA LYS A 61 -13.37 0.22 9.11
C LYS A 61 -12.56 -0.91 9.71
N LEU A 62 -11.71 -0.56 10.68
CA LEU A 62 -10.96 -1.55 11.45
C LEU A 62 -11.88 -2.10 12.55
N ASP A 63 -12.66 -3.13 12.21
CA ASP A 63 -13.49 -3.87 13.17
C ASP A 63 -12.66 -4.91 13.94
#